data_AF-A0A3D3PFH1-F1
#
_entry.id   AF-A0A3D3PFH1-F1
#
_cell.length_a   1.000
_cell.length_b   1.000
_cell.length_c   1.000
_cell.angle_alpha   90.00
_cell.angle_beta   90.00
_cell.angle_gamma   90.00
#
_symmetry.space_group_name_H-M   'P 1'
#
loop_
_entity.id
_entity.type
_entity.pdbx_description
1 polymer ?
#
loop_
_entity_poly.entity_id
_entity_poly.type
_entity_poly.pdbx_seq_one_letter_code
_entity_poly.pdbx_strand_id
1 'polypeptide(L)'
;MARQKGIMKYDGTIGDVRHFKIKGQQGYFAGMVGGPTANQIKNAPEFVRTRENMNEFGGCAVVGKALRTSLAGLVSQFADGQVTGRL
;
A
#
# COMPACT_ATOMS: atom_id res chain seq x y z
N MET A 1 8.88 -8.02 -0.54
CA MET A 1 10.02 -8.88 -0.15
C MET A 1 11.31 -8.23 -0.62
N ALA A 2 12.41 -8.42 0.10
CA ALA A 2 13.69 -7.88 -0.33
C ALA A 2 14.17 -8.51 -1.64
N ARG A 3 14.72 -7.70 -2.53
CA ARG A 3 15.29 -8.15 -3.82
C ARG A 3 16.79 -7.85 -3.85
N GLN A 4 17.60 -8.88 -4.02
CA GLN A 4 19.05 -8.71 -4.14
C GLN A 4 19.40 -7.95 -5.43
N LYS A 5 20.25 -6.93 -5.31
CA LYS A 5 20.75 -6.11 -6.43
C LYS A 5 22.27 -6.20 -6.61
N GLY A 6 22.98 -6.82 -5.67
CA GLY A 6 24.41 -7.07 -5.74
C GLY A 6 24.88 -7.97 -4.61
N ILE A 7 26.21 -8.14 -4.48
CA ILE A 7 26.82 -9.06 -3.51
C ILE A 7 26.36 -8.75 -2.06
N MET A 8 26.32 -7.47 -1.67
CA MET A 8 25.84 -7.02 -0.37
C MET A 8 24.62 -6.08 -0.46
N LYS A 9 24.21 -5.70 -1.68
CA LYS A 9 23.17 -4.70 -1.92
C LYS A 9 21.83 -5.40 -2.15
N TYR A 10 20.80 -4.96 -1.46
CA TYR A 10 19.43 -5.40 -1.70
C TYR A 10 18.45 -4.22 -1.56
N ASP A 11 17.29 -4.36 -2.18
CA ASP A 11 16.21 -3.40 -2.13
C ASP A 11 15.11 -3.97 -1.23
N GLY A 12 14.80 -3.28 -0.12
CA GLY A 12 13.85 -3.74 0.89
C GLY A 12 14.52 -4.18 2.20
N THR A 13 13.82 -5.01 2.97
CA THR A 13 14.20 -5.40 4.35
C THR A 13 14.55 -6.88 4.42
N ILE A 14 15.74 -7.20 4.95
CA ILE A 14 16.18 -8.56 5.30
C ILE A 14 16.43 -8.57 6.80
N GLY A 15 15.68 -9.40 7.54
CA GLY A 15 15.70 -9.37 9.01
C GLY A 15 15.35 -7.98 9.54
N ASP A 16 16.17 -7.45 10.44
CA ASP A 16 16.01 -6.12 11.02
C ASP A 16 16.70 -5.00 10.23
N VAL A 17 17.38 -5.31 9.11
CA VAL A 17 18.15 -4.32 8.33
C VAL A 17 17.43 -3.99 7.02
N ARG A 18 17.01 -2.73 6.88
CA ARG A 18 16.42 -2.15 5.68
C ARG A 18 17.47 -1.39 4.88
N HIS A 19 17.63 -1.76 3.61
CA HIS A 19 18.38 -0.97 2.66
C HIS A 19 17.46 -0.05 1.85
N PHE A 20 17.79 1.24 1.82
CA PHE A 20 17.01 2.26 1.12
C PHE A 20 17.90 3.27 0.39
N LYS A 21 17.32 4.00 -0.56
CA LYS A 21 17.96 5.10 -1.26
C LYS A 21 17.32 6.41 -0.82
N ILE A 22 18.15 7.39 -0.48
CA ILE A 22 17.68 8.75 -0.20
C ILE A 22 17.66 9.51 -1.54
N LYS A 23 16.48 10.02 -1.93
CA LYS A 23 16.34 10.78 -3.17
C LYS A 23 17.25 12.01 -3.12
N GLY A 24 18.16 12.15 -4.07
CA GLY A 24 19.13 13.26 -4.14
C GLY A 24 20.49 12.96 -3.50
N GLN A 25 20.70 11.80 -2.87
CA GLN A 25 22.01 11.38 -2.39
C GLN A 25 22.51 10.15 -3.15
N GLN A 26 23.80 10.15 -3.49
CA GLN A 26 24.43 9.01 -4.15
C GLN A 26 24.88 7.98 -3.10
N GLY A 27 24.17 6.85 -3.02
CA GLY A 27 24.51 5.78 -2.08
C GLY A 27 23.38 4.78 -1.83
N TYR A 28 23.74 3.64 -1.23
CA TYR A 28 22.79 2.71 -0.61
C TYR A 28 22.94 2.84 0.90
N PHE A 29 21.86 3.17 1.59
CA PHE A 29 21.85 3.37 3.03
C PHE A 29 21.23 2.16 3.71
N ALA A 30 21.76 1.75 4.85
CA ALA A 30 21.22 0.70 5.69
C ALA A 30 20.77 1.31 7.02
N GLY A 31 19.59 0.93 7.49
CA GLY A 31 19.10 1.28 8.81
C GLY A 31 18.27 0.15 9.40
N MET A 32 18.07 0.18 10.72
CA MET A 32 17.13 -0.74 11.34
C MET A 32 15.71 -0.49 10.84
N VAL A 33 14.84 -1.50 10.92
CA VAL A 33 13.40 -1.34 10.63
C VAL A 33 12.83 -0.29 11.57
N GLY A 34 12.66 0.92 11.05
CA GLY A 34 12.01 2.02 11.74
C GLY A 34 10.52 2.07 11.42
N GLY A 35 9.75 2.63 12.36
CA GLY A 35 8.31 2.81 12.26
C GLY A 35 7.52 1.93 13.24
N PRO A 36 6.22 2.22 13.39
CA PRO A 36 5.36 1.47 14.29
C PRO A 36 5.14 0.04 13.78
N THR A 37 5.18 -0.93 14.70
CA THR A 37 4.85 -2.33 14.43
C THR A 37 3.36 -2.48 14.09
N ALA A 38 3.01 -3.56 13.38
CA ALA A 38 1.60 -3.85 13.05
C ALA A 38 0.70 -3.94 14.31
N ASN A 39 1.23 -4.45 15.42
CA ASN A 39 0.50 -4.51 16.70
C ASN A 39 0.30 -3.12 17.31
N GLN A 40 1.28 -2.22 17.18
CA GLN A 40 1.12 -0.83 17.62
C GLN A 40 0.06 -0.10 16.79
N ILE A 41 0.05 -0.26 15.47
CA ILE A 41 -0.99 0.35 14.62
C ILE A 41 -2.39 -0.19 15.00
N LYS A 42 -2.50 -1.49 15.29
CA LYS A 42 -3.78 -2.14 15.64
C LYS A 42 -4.31 -1.77 17.03
N ASN A 43 -3.43 -1.61 18.01
CA ASN A 43 -3.87 -1.53 19.42
C ASN A 43 -3.52 -0.22 20.10
N ALA A 44 -2.43 0.45 19.70
CA ALA A 44 -1.94 1.59 20.45
C ALA A 44 -2.87 2.82 20.27
N PRO A 45 -3.01 3.67 21.29
CA PRO A 45 -3.95 4.80 21.29
C PRO A 45 -3.56 5.88 20.29
N GLU A 46 -2.28 6.00 19.93
CA GLU A 46 -1.80 7.03 19.00
C GLU A 46 -2.30 6.78 17.56
N PHE A 47 -2.66 5.54 17.22
CA PHE A 47 -3.10 5.13 15.89
C PHE A 47 -4.63 5.01 15.75
N VAL A 48 -5.43 5.50 16.71
CA VAL A 48 -6.90 5.42 16.65
C VAL A 48 -7.45 6.02 15.36
N ARG A 49 -7.06 7.26 15.03
CA ARG A 49 -7.50 7.94 13.80
C ARG A 49 -7.03 7.24 12.53
N THR A 50 -5.85 6.62 12.56
CA THR A 50 -5.37 5.80 11.45
C THR A 50 -6.28 4.59 11.23
N ARG A 51 -6.75 3.95 12.32
CA ARG A 51 -7.68 2.82 12.22
C ARG A 51 -9.06 3.23 11.72
N GLU A 52 -9.59 4.36 12.18
CA GLU A 52 -10.84 4.93 11.69
C GLU A 52 -10.78 5.13 10.16
N ASN A 53 -9.71 5.77 9.70
CA ASN A 53 -9.50 6.02 8.28
C ASN A 53 -9.34 4.73 7.46
N MET A 54 -8.59 3.75 7.98
CA MET A 54 -8.45 2.44 7.36
C MET A 54 -9.79 1.72 7.21
N ASN A 55 -10.67 1.83 8.21
CA ASN A 55 -12.00 1.23 8.18
C ASN A 55 -12.91 1.94 7.16
N GLU A 56 -12.89 3.27 7.12
CA GLU A 56 -13.65 4.07 6.15
C GLU A 56 -13.23 3.74 4.71
N PHE A 57 -11.94 3.83 4.39
CA PHE A 57 -11.45 3.51 3.06
C PHE A 57 -11.66 2.04 2.67
N GLY A 58 -11.58 1.12 3.63
CA GLY A 58 -11.92 -0.28 3.43
C GLY A 58 -13.38 -0.45 3.02
N GLY A 59 -14.30 0.24 3.72
CA GLY A 59 -15.71 0.28 3.38
C GLY A 59 -15.97 0.86 1.99
N CYS A 60 -15.38 2.01 1.67
CA CYS A 60 -15.50 2.62 0.34
C CYS A 60 -15.04 1.68 -0.78
N ALA A 61 -13.93 0.96 -0.58
CA ALA A 61 -13.42 0.01 -1.57
C ALA A 61 -14.38 -1.17 -1.79
N VAL A 62 -15.01 -1.69 -0.72
CA VAL A 62 -16.01 -2.76 -0.81
C VAL A 62 -17.25 -2.30 -1.56
N VAL A 63 -17.77 -1.11 -1.23
CA VAL A 63 -18.94 -0.52 -1.91
C VAL A 63 -18.65 -0.27 -3.38
N GLY A 64 -17.52 0.36 -3.71
CA GLY A 64 -17.11 0.60 -5.10
C GLY A 64 -16.93 -0.70 -5.88
N LYS A 65 -16.38 -1.74 -5.25
CA LYS A 65 -16.30 -3.08 -5.86
C LYS A 65 -17.70 -3.65 -6.13
N ALA A 66 -18.61 -3.62 -5.16
CA ALA A 66 -19.96 -4.14 -5.32
C ALA A 66 -20.72 -3.43 -6.45
N LEU A 67 -20.61 -2.10 -6.52
CA LEU A 67 -21.22 -1.29 -7.57
C LEU A 67 -20.67 -1.66 -8.96
N ARG A 68 -19.34 -1.71 -9.12
CA ARG A 68 -18.71 -2.14 -10.38
C ARG A 68 -19.08 -3.56 -10.78
N THR A 69 -19.16 -4.50 -9.82
CA THR A 69 -19.57 -5.88 -10.11
C THR A 69 -21.03 -5.97 -10.55
N SER A 70 -21.94 -5.24 -9.89
CA SER A 70 -23.37 -5.23 -10.26
C SER A 70 -23.62 -4.66 -11.66
N LEU A 71 -22.83 -3.66 -12.07
CA LEU A 71 -22.98 -2.97 -13.35
C LEU A 71 -22.11 -3.57 -14.47
N ALA A 72 -21.25 -4.55 -14.19
CA ALA A 72 -20.26 -5.06 -15.14
C ALA A 72 -20.88 -5.51 -16.48
N GLY A 73 -22.03 -6.19 -16.44
CA GLY A 73 -22.74 -6.64 -17.63
C GLY A 73 -23.27 -5.49 -18.51
N LEU A 74 -23.67 -4.37 -17.91
CA LEU A 74 -24.11 -3.17 -18.62
C LEU A 74 -22.91 -2.36 -19.11
N VAL A 75 -21.93 -2.10 -18.23
CA VAL A 75 -20.71 -1.32 -18.53
C VAL A 75 -19.94 -1.91 -19.70
N SER A 76 -19.90 -3.24 -19.83
CA SER A 76 -19.24 -3.93 -20.96
C SER A 76 -19.84 -3.61 -22.34
N GLN A 77 -21.07 -3.09 -22.39
CA GLN A 77 -21.76 -2.73 -23.64
C GLN A 77 -21.59 -1.25 -24.00
N PHE A 78 -21.01 -0.43 -23.12
CA PHE A 78 -20.75 0.98 -23.42
C PHE A 78 -19.49 1.15 -24.27
N ALA A 79 -19.55 2.06 -25.24
CA ALA A 79 -18.42 2.37 -26.10
C ALA A 79 -17.30 3.18 -25.41
N ASP A 80 -17.59 3.81 -24.27
CA ASP A 80 -16.61 4.60 -23.51
C ASP A 80 -15.78 3.71 -22.56
N GLY A 81 -14.52 3.45 -22.93
CA GLY A 81 -13.57 2.67 -22.13
C GLY A 81 -13.13 3.31 -20.81
N GLN A 82 -13.48 4.56 -20.54
CA GLN A 82 -13.15 5.27 -19.29
C GLN A 82 -14.27 5.21 -18.23
N VAL A 83 -15.44 4.65 -18.57
CA VAL A 83 -16.59 4.57 -17.65
C VAL A 83 -16.23 3.83 -16.36
N THR A 84 -15.44 2.76 -16.45
CA THR A 84 -14.97 1.99 -15.28
C THR A 84 -14.14 2.81 -14.30
N GLY A 85 -13.39 3.81 -14.77
CA GLY A 85 -12.58 4.67 -13.89
C GLY A 85 -13.38 5.74 -13.16
N ARG A 86 -14.62 5.98 -13.57
CA ARG A 86 -15.55 6.94 -12.97
C ARG A 86 -16.56 6.28 -12.00
N LEU A 87 -16.52 4.95 -11.87
CA LEU A 87 -17.35 4.11 -10.99
C LEU A 87 -16.53 3.53 -9.83
#